data_AF-D3SQJ1-F1
#
_entry.id   AF-D3SQJ1-F1
#
_cell.length_a   1.000
_cell.length_b   1.000
_cell.length_c   1.000
_cell.angle_alpha   90.00
_cell.angle_beta   90.00
_cell.angle_gamma   90.00
#
_symmetry.space_group_name_H-M   'P 1'
#
loop_
_entity.id
_entity.type
_entity.pdbx_description
1 polymer ?
#
loop_
_entity_poly.entity_id
_entity_poly.type
_entity_poly.pdbx_seq_one_letter_code
_entity_poly.pdbx_strand_id
1 'polypeptide(L)' 'MYYVAEVINDECSKYNCKQCTLFCPEPNTLMYTDEEHHAYVVQERCKGCALCVYVCSDLLKRNAIHMIMPEVHASK' A
#
# COMPACT_ATOMS: atom_id res chain seq x y z
N MET A 1 17.51 -6.20 -0.41
CA MET A 1 16.51 -6.54 0.62
C MET A 1 15.86 -5.25 1.07
N TYR A 2 14.57 -5.06 0.82
CA TYR A 2 13.81 -3.94 1.39
C TYR A 2 12.36 -4.38 1.62
N TYR A 3 11.68 -3.73 2.56
CA TYR A 3 10.27 -3.98 2.82
C TYR A 3 9.41 -3.36 1.72
N VAL A 4 8.32 -4.02 1.34
CA VAL A 4 7.31 -3.52 0.40
C VAL A 4 6.02 -3.21 1.14
N ALA A 5 5.20 -2.33 0.58
CA ALA A 5 3.89 -2.02 1.16
C ALA A 5 2.88 -3.12 0.80
N GLU A 6 1.99 -3.43 1.73
CA GLU A 6 0.83 -4.32 1.58
C GLU A 6 -0.42 -3.63 2.11
N VAL A 7 -1.55 -3.85 1.44
CA VAL A 7 -2.85 -3.29 1.79
C VAL A 7 -3.68 -4.36 2.49
N ILE A 8 -4.31 -4.00 3.60
CA ILE A 8 -5.32 -4.84 4.25
C ILE A 8 -6.65 -4.54 3.56
N ASN A 9 -7.03 -5.36 2.58
CA ASN A 9 -8.16 -5.10 1.67
C ASN A 9 -9.46 -4.78 2.45
N ASP A 10 -9.83 -5.63 3.40
CA ASP A 10 -11.05 -5.48 4.21
C ASP A 10 -11.11 -4.15 4.98
N GLU A 11 -9.97 -3.66 5.47
CA GLU A 11 -9.89 -2.37 6.16
C GLU A 11 -9.89 -1.21 5.18
N CYS A 12 -9.21 -1.34 4.05
CA CYS A 12 -9.10 -0.30 3.04
C CYS A 12 -10.46 -0.02 2.37
N SER A 13 -11.22 -1.08 2.06
CA SER A 13 -12.53 -1.01 1.39
C SER A 13 -13.58 -0.24 2.18
N LYS A 14 -13.45 -0.12 3.50
CA LYS A 14 -14.37 0.66 4.35
C LYS A 14 -14.36 2.16 4.04
N TYR A 15 -13.29 2.68 3.43
CA TYR A 15 -13.07 4.13 3.30
C TYR A 15 -13.19 4.68 1.89
N ASN A 16 -12.99 3.87 0.83
CA ASN A 16 -13.05 4.29 -0.58
C ASN A 16 -12.32 5.62 -0.88
N CYS A 17 -11.15 5.82 -0.25
CA CYS A 17 -10.57 7.17 -0.15
C CYS A 17 -9.62 7.55 -1.28
N LYS A 18 -8.96 6.56 -1.90
CA LYS A 18 -7.99 6.68 -3.00
C LYS A 18 -6.81 7.63 -2.74
N GLN A 19 -6.64 8.16 -1.53
CA GLN A 19 -5.67 9.24 -1.28
C GLN A 19 -4.23 8.77 -1.43
N CYS A 20 -3.90 7.58 -0.92
CA CYS A 20 -2.53 7.08 -0.94
C CYS A 20 -1.96 6.92 -2.36
N THR A 21 -2.79 6.68 -3.38
CA THR A 21 -2.34 6.55 -4.78
C THR A 21 -1.77 7.85 -5.33
N LEU A 22 -2.20 9.01 -4.81
CA LEU A 22 -1.72 10.33 -5.21
C LEU A 22 -0.32 10.66 -4.64
N PHE A 23 0.09 9.96 -3.58
CA PHE A 23 1.36 10.20 -2.88
C PHE A 23 2.42 9.14 -3.19
N CYS A 24 2.08 8.11 -3.96
CA CYS A 24 3.07 7.13 -4.36
C CYS A 24 4.05 7.79 -5.34
N PRO A 25 5.35 7.90 -5.02
CA PRO A 25 6.32 8.54 -5.90
C PRO A 25 6.64 7.67 -7.11
N GLU A 26 6.37 6.36 -7.03
CA GLU A 26 6.61 5.42 -8.12
C GLU A 26 5.32 5.24 -8.93
N PRO A 27 5.33 5.54 -10.24
CA PRO A 27 4.15 5.38 -11.08
C PRO A 27 3.71 3.91 -11.14
N ASN A 28 2.40 3.69 -11.33
CA ASN A 28 1.80 2.37 -11.52
C ASN A 28 2.16 1.33 -10.43
N THR A 29 2.42 1.80 -9.21
CA THR A 29 2.86 0.94 -8.10
C THR A 29 1.83 0.80 -7.00
N LEU A 30 1.12 1.88 -6.67
CA LEU A 30 0.00 1.86 -5.76
C LEU A 30 -1.23 2.33 -6.52
N MET A 31 -2.08 1.39 -6.85
CA MET A 31 -3.24 1.57 -7.71
C MET A 31 -4.52 1.35 -6.91
N TYR A 32 -5.66 1.62 -7.53
CA TYR A 32 -6.98 1.47 -6.90
C TYR A 32 -7.88 0.64 -7.80
N THR A 33 -8.64 -0.28 -7.20
CA THR A 33 -9.69 -1.03 -7.90
C THR A 33 -11.06 -0.45 -7.54
N ASP A 34 -11.82 -0.06 -8.57
CA ASP A 34 -13.19 0.43 -8.38
C ASP A 34 -14.19 -0.71 -8.11
N GLU A 35 -13.82 -1.96 -8.40
CA GLU A 35 -14.67 -3.14 -8.16
C GLU A 35 -14.66 -3.54 -6.68
N GLU A 36 -13.48 -3.64 -6.07
CA GLU A 36 -13.32 -4.10 -4.67
C GLU A 36 -13.16 -2.93 -3.68
N HIS A 37 -13.11 -1.70 -4.19
CA HIS A 37 -13.00 -0.46 -3.42
C HIS A 37 -11.78 -0.34 -2.49
N HIS A 38 -10.68 -1.02 -2.79
CA HIS A 38 -9.41 -0.83 -2.08
C HIS A 38 -8.25 -0.47 -3.01
N ALA A 39 -7.18 0.03 -2.40
CA ALA A 39 -5.90 0.16 -3.08
C ALA A 39 -5.20 -1.20 -3.18
N TYR A 40 -4.29 -1.36 -4.13
CA TYR A 40 -3.40 -2.53 -4.20
C TYR A 40 -2.00 -2.10 -4.61
N VAL A 41 -1.00 -2.81 -4.10
CA VAL A 41 0.43 -2.54 -4.36
C VAL A 41 0.97 -3.56 -5.34
N VAL A 42 1.55 -3.09 -6.44
CA VAL A 42 2.39 -3.89 -7.32
C VAL A 42 3.76 -4.05 -6.63
N GLN A 43 3.91 -5.10 -5.83
CA GLN A 43 5.04 -5.28 -4.92
C GLN A 43 6.41 -5.26 -5.63
N GLU A 44 6.51 -5.78 -6.85
CA GLU A 44 7.73 -5.78 -7.67
C GLU A 44 8.24 -4.36 -8.02
N ARG A 45 7.35 -3.37 -8.01
CA ARG A 45 7.67 -1.97 -8.30
C ARG A 45 7.87 -1.14 -7.05
N CYS A 46 7.33 -1.57 -5.91
CA CYS A 46 7.44 -0.86 -4.64
C CYS A 46 8.91 -0.59 -4.33
N LYS A 47 9.25 0.61 -3.84
CA LYS A 47 10.63 0.99 -3.44
C LYS A 47 10.80 1.13 -1.93
N GLY A 48 9.80 0.70 -1.16
CA GLY A 48 9.88 0.67 0.31
C GLY A 48 9.93 2.03 1.00
N CYS A 49 9.49 3.12 0.36
CA CYS A 49 9.58 4.48 0.93
C CYS A 49 8.58 4.76 2.08
N ALA A 50 7.60 3.87 2.32
CA ALA A 50 6.58 3.97 3.36
C ALA A 50 5.66 5.22 3.32
N LEU A 51 5.68 6.03 2.25
CA LEU A 51 4.81 7.22 2.14
C LEU A 51 3.31 6.86 2.15
N CYS A 52 2.93 5.76 1.50
CA CYS A 52 1.54 5.30 1.51
C CYS A 52 1.06 4.87 2.89
N VAL A 53 1.96 4.29 3.71
CA VAL A 53 1.70 3.96 5.11
C VAL A 53 1.45 5.25 5.88
N TYR A 54 2.38 6.21 5.84
CA TYR A 54 2.22 7.52 6.49
C TYR A 54 0.89 8.20 6.12
N VAL A 55 0.53 8.21 4.83
CA VAL A 55 -0.75 8.78 4.39
C VAL A 55 -1.94 8.04 5.00
N CYS A 56 -1.88 6.71 5.05
CA CYS A 56 -2.97 5.88 5.56
C CYS A 56 -3.09 5.93 7.09
N SER A 57 -1.98 5.83 7.82
CA SER A 57 -1.93 5.81 9.29
C SER A 57 -1.95 7.19 9.90
N ASP A 58 -1.07 8.09 9.46
CA ASP A 58 -0.79 9.34 10.18
C ASP A 58 -1.66 10.49 9.67
N LEU A 59 -1.80 10.64 8.35
CA LEU A 59 -2.59 11.72 7.77
C LEU A 59 -4.10 11.43 7.86
N LEU A 60 -4.51 10.17 7.64
CA LEU A 60 -5.92 9.81 7.46
C LEU A 60 -6.49 8.90 8.55
N LYS A 61 -5.65 8.39 9.46
CA LYS A 61 -6.04 7.57 10.63
C LYS A 61 -6.84 6.30 10.28
N ARG A 62 -6.47 5.62 9.19
CA ARG A 62 -7.15 4.40 8.68
C ARG A 62 -6.37 3.10 8.94
N ASN A 63 -5.05 3.17 8.99
CA ASN A 63 -4.16 2.03 9.30
C ASN A 63 -4.35 0.78 8.41
N ALA A 64 -4.77 0.96 7.16
CA ALA A 64 -5.05 -0.14 6.22
C ALA A 64 -3.86 -0.51 5.30
N ILE A 65 -2.66 0.01 5.56
CA ILE A 65 -1.45 -0.29 4.78
C ILE A 65 -0.29 -0.50 5.76
N HIS A 66 0.50 -1.55 5.57
CA HIS A 66 1.69 -1.85 6.36
C HIS A 66 2.87 -2.25 5.48
N MET A 67 4.06 -2.30 6.07
CA MET A 67 5.27 -2.74 5.40
C MET A 67 5.52 -4.22 5.71
N ILE A 68 5.79 -5.03 4.69
CA ILE A 68 6.12 -6.46 4.81
C ILE A 68 7.45 -6.77 4.13
N MET A 69 8.09 -7.86 4.57
CA MET A 69 9.24 -8.42 3.86
C MET A 69 8.70 -9.41 2.83
N PRO A 70 8.85 -9.17 1.51
CA PRO A 70 8.24 -10.03 0.50
C PRO A 70 8.88 -11.42 0.47
N GLU A 71 8.08 -12.45 0.19
CA GLU A 71 8.48 -13.87 0.29
C GLU A 71 9.66 -14.25 -0.61
N VAL A 72 9.81 -13.58 -1.76
CA VAL A 72 10.98 -13.73 -2.66
C VAL A 72 12.32 -13.36 -2.00
N HIS A 73 12.26 -12.72 -0.84
CA HIS A 73 13.41 -12.37 -0.01
C HIS A 73 13.35 -13.02 1.38
N ALA A 74 12.32 -13.81 1.68
CA ALA A 74 12.22 -14.63 2.88
C ALA A 74 12.95 -15.96 2.63
N SER A 75 14.28 -15.91 2.54
CA SER A 75 15.11 -17.11 2.50
C SER A 75 14.87 -17.94 3.76
N LYS A 76 14.67 -19.26 3.58
CA LYS A 76 14.66 -20.27 4.65
C LYS A 76 15.94 -20.28 5.47
#